data_AF-A0A2S0LBN3-F1
#
_entry.id   AF-A0A2S0LBN3-F1
#
_cell.length_a   1.000
_cell.length_b   1.000
_cell.length_c   1.000
_cell.angle_alpha   90.00
_cell.angle_beta   90.00
_cell.angle_gamma   90.00
#
_symmetry.space_group_name_H-M   'P 1'
#
loop_
_entity.id
_entity.type
_entity.pdbx_description
1 polymer ?
#
loop_
_entity_poly.entity_id
_entity_poly.type
_entity_poly.pdbx_seq_one_letter_code
_entity_poly.pdbx_strand_id
1 'polypeptide(L)'
;MKRFLFSLLAAVALVGCGSKEEDKPIVYSAEEAKASIRGTMDSFYNCLKKANDGGFANVLFELIKDTKKSEGWGEYIANVFYNQYETKTAHQGFNYEGLKGTYTWNPNSKEWNKEVSSNSSNITWLFPATASSTTNNGRAVLSGYSDVSLTVKGEEERFPTKGNAVVIVDNEKVAEVNLNNITYKLENGYVRPTAVDLKIYTNPFTTILKVDVGSGDEYVADFSFSSPEGCTTRVKAVIKLTTSDLNSVASIEEAIDNIRIVAVQNDLQVVAHADVKAIHKLGKKLSELTNEEINTYAKAEVFKNGAKIADVKHEFERNNESVVYFIFSDGSKVKAEEYITDFEKKVTDIFKRFFNNSEE
;
A
#
# COMPACT_ATOMS: atom_id res chain seq x y z
N MET A 1 13.93 -10.80 -14.84
CA MET A 1 13.42 -9.76 -13.93
C MET A 1 12.23 -9.00 -14.50
N LYS A 2 12.32 -8.18 -15.57
CA LYS A 2 11.13 -7.45 -16.12
C LYS A 2 9.86 -8.33 -16.27
N ARG A 3 9.97 -9.52 -16.88
CA ARG A 3 8.85 -10.47 -17.05
C ARG A 3 8.18 -10.92 -15.73
N PHE A 4 8.91 -10.94 -14.61
CA PHE A 4 8.36 -11.32 -13.30
C PHE A 4 7.73 -10.13 -12.54
N LEU A 5 8.24 -8.90 -12.72
CA LEU A 5 7.55 -7.72 -12.18
C LEU A 5 6.22 -7.47 -12.91
N PHE A 6 6.18 -7.65 -14.24
CA PHE A 6 4.93 -7.55 -14.98
C PHE A 6 3.91 -8.63 -14.59
N SER A 7 4.34 -9.88 -14.33
CA SER A 7 3.43 -10.92 -13.84
C SER A 7 2.97 -10.67 -12.40
N LEU A 8 3.80 -10.06 -11.54
CA LEU A 8 3.38 -9.71 -10.18
C LEU A 8 2.41 -8.52 -10.16
N LEU A 9 2.60 -7.51 -11.03
CA LEU A 9 1.61 -6.44 -11.23
C LEU A 9 0.29 -6.98 -11.80
N ALA A 10 0.34 -7.93 -12.73
CA ALA A 10 -0.87 -8.60 -13.25
C ALA A 10 -1.58 -9.46 -12.18
N ALA A 11 -0.84 -10.08 -11.26
CA ALA A 11 -1.39 -10.91 -10.18
C ALA A 11 -1.97 -10.10 -9.01
N VAL A 12 -1.44 -8.90 -8.71
CA VAL A 12 -2.06 -7.97 -7.74
C VAL A 12 -3.34 -7.35 -8.31
N ALA A 13 -3.55 -7.39 -9.63
CA ALA A 13 -4.73 -6.83 -10.29
C ALA A 13 -5.96 -7.76 -10.31
N LEU A 14 -5.82 -9.11 -10.25
CA LEU A 14 -6.92 -10.02 -10.65
C LEU A 14 -7.05 -11.32 -9.80
N VAL A 15 -7.22 -11.24 -8.47
CA VAL A 15 -7.32 -12.44 -7.58
C VAL A 15 -8.42 -12.26 -6.44
N GLY A 16 -9.08 -13.33 -5.90
CA GLY A 16 -10.50 -13.35 -5.44
C GLY A 16 -11.13 -14.65 -4.86
N CYS A 17 -12.25 -14.53 -4.09
CA CYS A 17 -13.51 -15.34 -4.17
C CYS A 17 -14.50 -14.95 -3.04
N GLY A 18 -15.83 -15.10 -3.24
CA GLY A 18 -16.84 -14.98 -2.17
C GLY A 18 -18.29 -15.00 -2.66
N SER A 19 -19.05 -16.04 -2.31
CA SER A 19 -20.45 -16.28 -2.74
C SER A 19 -21.49 -15.68 -1.78
N LYS A 20 -22.61 -15.18 -2.34
CA LYS A 20 -23.92 -15.01 -1.66
C LYS A 20 -25.08 -15.17 -2.64
N GLU A 21 -26.25 -15.52 -2.11
CA GLU A 21 -27.42 -16.02 -2.86
C GLU A 21 -28.34 -14.92 -3.41
N GLU A 22 -28.77 -15.16 -4.65
CA GLU A 22 -30.10 -14.92 -5.24
C GLU A 22 -31.01 -13.78 -4.72
N ASP A 23 -30.66 -12.55 -5.11
CA ASP A 23 -31.63 -11.76 -5.88
C ASP A 23 -31.58 -12.21 -7.36
N LYS A 24 -32.59 -11.87 -8.19
CA LYS A 24 -32.64 -12.24 -9.62
C LYS A 24 -31.27 -12.04 -10.28
N PRO A 25 -30.64 -13.08 -10.87
CA PRO A 25 -29.26 -13.00 -11.31
C PRO A 25 -29.13 -11.89 -12.36
N ILE A 26 -28.33 -10.88 -12.04
CA ILE A 26 -27.95 -9.84 -12.98
C ILE A 26 -27.09 -10.51 -14.05
N VAL A 27 -27.56 -10.57 -15.29
CA VAL A 27 -26.80 -11.13 -16.41
C VAL A 27 -26.31 -10.00 -17.29
N TYR A 28 -25.00 -9.86 -17.42
CA TYR A 28 -24.36 -8.93 -18.33
C TYR A 28 -24.05 -9.59 -19.67
N SER A 29 -24.29 -8.88 -20.77
CA SER A 29 -23.75 -9.26 -22.08
C SER A 29 -22.22 -9.09 -22.12
N ALA A 30 -21.56 -9.77 -23.06
CA ALA A 30 -20.12 -9.66 -23.24
C ALA A 30 -19.67 -8.22 -23.57
N GLU A 31 -20.48 -7.44 -24.29
CA GLU A 31 -20.17 -6.04 -24.61
C GLU A 31 -20.29 -5.13 -23.38
N GLU A 32 -21.33 -5.30 -22.56
CA GLU A 32 -21.44 -4.59 -21.28
C GLU A 32 -20.30 -4.96 -20.32
N ALA A 33 -19.88 -6.22 -20.31
CA ALA A 33 -18.74 -6.70 -19.52
C ALA A 33 -17.42 -6.05 -19.98
N LYS A 34 -17.11 -6.09 -21.29
CA LYS A 34 -15.92 -5.43 -21.88
C LYS A 34 -15.88 -3.93 -21.59
N ALA A 35 -17.01 -3.25 -21.75
CA ALA A 35 -17.14 -1.82 -21.45
C ALA A 35 -16.95 -1.53 -19.95
N SER A 36 -17.45 -2.40 -19.08
CA SER A 36 -17.31 -2.26 -17.63
C SER A 36 -15.85 -2.41 -17.19
N ILE A 37 -15.12 -3.42 -17.66
CA ILE A 37 -13.69 -3.60 -17.35
C ILE A 37 -12.89 -2.37 -17.78
N ARG A 38 -13.14 -1.84 -18.99
CA ARG A 38 -12.48 -0.62 -19.48
C ARG A 38 -12.79 0.60 -18.60
N GLY A 39 -14.08 0.85 -18.32
CA GLY A 39 -14.51 1.96 -17.47
C GLY A 39 -13.97 1.88 -16.03
N THR A 40 -13.79 0.68 -15.48
CA THR A 40 -13.13 0.47 -14.19
C THR A 40 -11.66 0.88 -14.22
N MET A 41 -10.91 0.49 -15.25
CA MET A 41 -9.51 0.90 -15.42
C MET A 41 -9.38 2.42 -15.61
N ASP A 42 -10.22 3.02 -16.45
CA ASP A 42 -10.25 4.48 -16.64
C ASP A 42 -10.63 5.21 -15.34
N SER A 43 -11.57 4.66 -14.56
CA SER A 43 -11.86 5.18 -13.22
C SER A 43 -10.65 5.08 -12.29
N PHE A 44 -9.94 3.96 -12.26
CA PHE A 44 -8.73 3.80 -11.45
C PHE A 44 -7.66 4.84 -11.77
N TYR A 45 -7.35 5.09 -13.05
CA TYR A 45 -6.41 6.15 -13.44
C TYR A 45 -6.90 7.55 -13.03
N ASN A 46 -8.21 7.83 -13.15
CA ASN A 46 -8.79 9.07 -12.64
C ASN A 46 -8.67 9.20 -11.11
N CYS A 47 -8.73 8.11 -10.37
CA CYS A 47 -8.50 8.09 -8.92
C CYS A 47 -7.04 8.40 -8.56
N LEU A 48 -6.08 7.80 -9.27
CA LEU A 48 -4.66 8.14 -9.12
C LEU A 48 -4.39 9.61 -9.46
N LYS A 49 -5.02 10.14 -10.51
CA LYS A 49 -4.95 11.57 -10.84
C LYS A 49 -5.52 12.45 -9.71
N LYS A 50 -6.71 12.15 -9.20
CA LYS A 50 -7.27 12.86 -8.02
C LYS A 50 -6.33 12.79 -6.80
N ALA A 51 -5.65 11.67 -6.58
CA ALA A 51 -4.69 11.52 -5.48
C ALA A 51 -3.43 12.37 -5.68
N ASN A 52 -2.92 12.46 -6.91
CA ASN A 52 -1.83 13.36 -7.29
C ASN A 52 -2.25 14.84 -7.20
N ASP A 53 -3.45 15.20 -7.63
CA ASP A 53 -3.91 16.59 -7.65
C ASP A 53 -4.41 17.06 -6.26
N GLY A 54 -4.54 16.13 -5.30
CA GLY A 54 -5.05 16.36 -3.95
C GLY A 54 -4.14 17.16 -3.02
N GLY A 55 -4.74 17.73 -1.96
CA GLY A 55 -4.08 18.67 -1.04
C GLY A 55 -2.81 18.13 -0.39
N PHE A 56 -2.80 16.84 0.01
CA PHE A 56 -1.59 16.20 0.53
C PHE A 56 -0.45 16.21 -0.48
N ALA A 57 -0.72 15.78 -1.72
CA ALA A 57 0.30 15.58 -2.72
C ALA A 57 0.92 16.93 -3.16
N ASN A 58 0.14 18.01 -3.12
CA ASN A 58 0.65 19.37 -3.38
C ASN A 58 1.60 19.83 -2.25
N VAL A 59 1.25 19.60 -0.97
CA VAL A 59 2.14 19.88 0.17
C VAL A 59 3.40 19.01 0.13
N LEU A 60 3.26 17.71 -0.16
CA LEU A 60 4.40 16.80 -0.30
C LEU A 60 5.35 17.26 -1.40
N PHE A 61 4.82 17.69 -2.54
CA PHE A 61 5.63 18.21 -3.64
C PHE A 61 6.46 19.42 -3.21
N GLU A 62 5.87 20.42 -2.55
CA GLU A 62 6.61 21.59 -2.05
C GLU A 62 7.62 21.24 -0.94
N LEU A 63 7.37 20.21 -0.13
CA LEU A 63 8.31 19.73 0.88
C LEU A 63 9.51 18.99 0.29
N ILE A 64 9.34 18.20 -0.78
CA ILE A 64 10.46 17.46 -1.40
C ILE A 64 11.11 18.20 -2.55
N LYS A 65 10.53 19.29 -3.04
CA LYS A 65 11.10 20.08 -4.15
C LYS A 65 12.47 20.61 -3.76
N ASP A 66 13.44 20.36 -4.64
CA ASP A 66 14.82 20.77 -4.45
C ASP A 66 14.93 22.27 -4.17
N THR A 67 15.58 22.58 -3.06
CA THR A 67 16.07 23.93 -2.80
C THR A 67 17.39 24.13 -3.54
N LYS A 68 17.89 25.38 -3.61
CA LYS A 68 19.21 25.72 -4.20
C LYS A 68 20.43 25.10 -3.48
N LYS A 69 20.21 24.11 -2.62
CA LYS A 69 21.20 23.36 -1.83
C LYS A 69 21.19 21.85 -2.11
N SER A 70 20.48 21.37 -3.14
CA SER A 70 20.34 19.93 -3.45
C SER A 70 19.78 19.08 -2.29
N GLU A 71 18.90 19.68 -1.48
CA GLU A 71 18.06 19.02 -0.47
C GLU A 71 16.66 19.62 -0.55
N GLY A 72 15.63 18.81 -0.29
CA GLY A 72 14.23 19.27 -0.27
C GLY A 72 13.94 20.18 0.92
N TRP A 73 12.93 21.06 0.83
CA TRP A 73 12.61 22.00 1.93
C TRP A 73 12.32 21.30 3.27
N GLY A 74 11.52 20.23 3.23
CA GLY A 74 11.16 19.42 4.40
C GLY A 74 12.36 18.67 4.99
N GLU A 75 13.28 18.21 4.14
CA GLU A 75 14.53 17.58 4.56
C GLU A 75 15.44 18.59 5.26
N TYR A 76 15.64 19.79 4.69
CA TYR A 76 16.44 20.85 5.31
C TYR A 76 15.97 21.19 6.72
N ILE A 77 14.68 21.46 6.92
CA ILE A 77 14.17 21.81 8.27
C ILE A 77 14.22 20.62 9.24
N ALA A 78 14.04 19.39 8.76
CA ALA A 78 14.20 18.19 9.57
C ALA A 78 15.67 17.96 9.97
N ASN A 79 16.62 18.15 9.07
CA ASN A 79 18.06 18.06 9.34
C ASN A 79 18.49 19.08 10.40
N VAL A 80 17.97 20.31 10.36
CA VAL A 80 18.22 21.29 11.43
C VAL A 80 17.63 20.81 12.77
N PHE A 81 16.43 20.22 12.79
CA PHE A 81 15.84 19.65 14.00
C PHE A 81 16.70 18.51 14.59
N TYR A 82 17.15 17.57 13.75
CA TYR A 82 18.00 16.45 14.16
C TYR A 82 19.37 16.89 14.70
N ASN A 83 19.91 18.00 14.20
CA ASN A 83 21.16 18.58 14.70
C ASN A 83 20.98 19.36 16.02
N GLN A 84 19.80 19.90 16.31
CA GLN A 84 19.52 20.68 17.52
C GLN A 84 19.02 19.86 18.71
N TYR A 85 18.40 18.69 18.47
CA TYR A 85 17.75 17.91 19.53
C TYR A 85 18.09 16.42 19.47
N GLU A 86 18.28 15.81 20.64
CA GLU A 86 18.52 14.38 20.78
C GLU A 86 17.25 13.57 20.43
N THR A 87 17.14 13.13 19.19
CA THR A 87 15.96 12.40 18.68
C THR A 87 15.97 10.90 18.91
N LYS A 88 17.11 10.34 19.33
CA LYS A 88 17.26 8.94 19.71
C LYS A 88 17.58 8.82 21.20
N THR A 89 17.06 7.78 21.82
CA THR A 89 17.45 7.33 23.16
C THR A 89 18.76 6.56 23.11
N ALA A 90 19.37 6.28 24.27
CA ALA A 90 20.56 5.44 24.38
C ALA A 90 20.39 4.02 23.76
N HIS A 91 19.16 3.53 23.66
CA HIS A 91 18.81 2.22 23.06
C HIS A 91 18.29 2.38 21.61
N GLN A 92 18.78 3.41 20.90
CA GLN A 92 18.47 3.79 19.51
C GLN A 92 16.99 4.11 19.16
N GLY A 93 16.03 3.79 20.04
CA GLY A 93 14.61 4.11 19.87
C GLY A 93 14.32 5.61 19.87
N PHE A 94 13.21 6.02 19.26
CA PHE A 94 12.83 7.43 19.13
C PHE A 94 12.54 8.09 20.49
N ASN A 95 13.15 9.25 20.76
CA ASN A 95 13.06 9.96 22.04
C ASN A 95 11.74 10.73 22.20
N TYR A 96 10.60 10.05 22.12
CA TYR A 96 9.29 10.71 22.16
C TYR A 96 9.07 11.54 23.44
N GLU A 97 9.44 10.99 24.60
CA GLU A 97 9.25 11.65 25.90
C GLU A 97 10.13 12.91 26.04
N GLY A 98 11.43 12.83 25.72
CA GLY A 98 12.34 13.97 25.80
C GLY A 98 12.03 15.07 24.75
N LEU A 99 11.47 14.69 23.62
CA LEU A 99 11.05 15.62 22.56
C LEU A 99 9.67 16.24 22.78
N LYS A 100 8.91 15.93 23.83
CA LYS A 100 7.63 16.62 24.10
C LYS A 100 7.82 18.14 24.21
N GLY A 101 6.91 18.89 23.61
CA GLY A 101 7.01 20.35 23.47
C GLY A 101 6.48 20.88 22.14
N THR A 102 6.44 22.20 22.00
CA THR A 102 6.18 22.89 20.74
C THR A 102 7.49 23.42 20.17
N TYR A 103 7.73 23.22 18.89
CA TYR A 103 8.92 23.67 18.18
C TYR A 103 8.49 24.63 17.08
N THR A 104 8.96 25.86 17.15
CA THR A 104 8.60 26.92 16.21
C THR A 104 9.82 27.25 15.37
N TRP A 105 9.72 27.08 14.05
CA TRP A 105 10.78 27.48 13.12
C TRP A 105 10.97 29.00 13.14
N ASN A 106 12.21 29.46 13.28
CA ASN A 106 12.57 30.87 13.19
C ASN A 106 13.23 31.15 11.82
N PRO A 107 12.58 31.85 10.88
CA PRO A 107 13.14 32.11 9.55
C PRO A 107 14.38 33.02 9.57
N ASN A 108 14.60 33.79 10.65
CA ASN A 108 15.74 34.70 10.77
C ASN A 108 17.03 33.97 11.20
N SER A 109 16.97 33.14 12.25
CA SER A 109 18.12 32.34 12.69
C SER A 109 18.26 31.02 11.92
N LYS A 110 17.19 30.56 11.25
CA LYS A 110 17.10 29.27 10.55
C LYS A 110 17.28 28.07 11.49
N GLU A 111 16.63 28.18 12.64
CA GLU A 111 16.69 27.26 13.76
C GLU A 111 15.28 27.03 14.34
N TRP A 112 15.10 25.93 15.06
CA TRP A 112 13.90 25.65 15.83
C TRP A 112 14.03 26.20 17.25
N ASN A 113 13.01 26.92 17.69
CA ASN A 113 12.84 27.33 19.08
C ASN A 113 11.92 26.34 19.79
N LYS A 114 12.40 25.65 20.84
CA LYS A 114 11.56 24.77 21.68
C LYS A 114 10.89 25.57 22.79
N GLU A 115 9.56 25.62 22.76
CA GLU A 115 8.71 26.07 23.85
C GLU A 115 8.22 24.84 24.65
N VAL A 116 8.71 24.71 25.88
CA VAL A 116 8.32 23.63 26.80
C VAL A 116 7.25 24.14 27.75
N SER A 117 6.03 23.62 27.63
CA SER A 117 5.06 23.69 28.72
C SER A 117 5.26 22.47 29.63
N SER A 118 5.10 22.64 30.95
CA SER A 118 5.22 21.55 31.93
C SER A 118 4.20 20.42 31.74
N ASN A 119 3.19 20.61 30.89
CA ASN A 119 2.12 19.67 30.60
C ASN A 119 2.06 19.24 29.12
N SER A 120 3.12 19.47 28.33
CA SER A 120 3.13 19.11 26.90
C SER A 120 3.04 17.59 26.71
N SER A 121 1.87 17.07 26.31
CA SER A 121 1.65 15.63 26.11
C SER A 121 2.17 15.09 24.77
N ASN A 122 2.42 15.99 23.81
CA ASN A 122 2.66 15.72 22.41
C ASN A 122 3.93 16.45 21.94
N ILE A 123 4.42 16.07 20.75
CA ILE A 123 5.39 16.86 19.99
C ILE A 123 4.61 17.66 18.94
N THR A 124 4.84 18.97 18.85
CA THR A 124 4.25 19.84 17.81
C THR A 124 5.34 20.62 17.11
N TRP A 125 5.34 20.62 15.77
CA TRP A 125 6.20 21.46 14.94
C TRP A 125 5.36 22.51 14.22
N LEU A 126 5.75 23.77 14.29
CA LEU A 126 5.19 24.90 13.55
C LEU A 126 6.24 25.38 12.56
N PHE A 127 5.96 25.27 11.26
CA PHE A 127 6.94 25.43 10.19
C PHE A 127 6.33 26.11 8.96
N PRO A 128 7.11 26.77 8.10
CA PRO A 128 6.62 27.26 6.83
C PRO A 128 6.47 26.06 5.87
N ALA A 129 5.29 25.86 5.29
CA ALA A 129 5.00 24.69 4.46
C ALA A 129 5.81 24.66 3.15
N THR A 130 6.34 25.81 2.71
CA THR A 130 7.21 25.96 1.54
C THR A 130 8.45 26.79 1.90
N ALA A 131 9.53 26.63 1.14
CA ALA A 131 10.77 27.40 1.32
C ALA A 131 10.61 28.92 1.08
N SER A 132 9.52 29.35 0.43
CA SER A 132 9.21 30.75 0.13
C SER A 132 8.25 31.40 1.14
N SER A 133 7.61 30.63 2.02
CA SER A 133 6.68 31.18 3.01
C SER A 133 7.43 31.95 4.10
N THR A 134 6.93 33.16 4.40
CA THR A 134 7.42 34.02 5.47
C THR A 134 6.76 33.75 6.82
N THR A 135 5.81 32.81 6.88
CA THR A 135 5.05 32.47 8.08
C THR A 135 4.98 30.96 8.30
N ASN A 136 4.84 30.55 9.56
CA ASN A 136 4.68 29.14 9.93
C ASN A 136 3.23 28.69 9.73
N ASN A 137 2.85 28.50 8.47
CA ASN A 137 1.50 28.07 8.05
C ASN A 137 1.30 26.54 8.06
N GLY A 138 2.39 25.77 8.21
CA GLY A 138 2.38 24.33 8.43
C GLY A 138 2.46 23.98 9.92
N ARG A 139 1.71 22.95 10.32
CA ARG A 139 1.71 22.37 11.66
C ARG A 139 1.72 20.85 11.59
N ALA A 140 2.75 20.22 12.15
CA ALA A 140 2.81 18.79 12.35
C ALA A 140 2.65 18.47 13.85
N VAL A 141 1.97 17.38 14.18
CA VAL A 141 1.78 16.92 15.57
C VAL A 141 2.03 15.43 15.63
N LEU A 142 2.88 14.97 16.54
CA LEU A 142 2.98 13.56 16.92
C LEU A 142 2.45 13.38 18.34
N SER A 143 1.45 12.52 18.48
CA SER A 143 0.72 12.27 19.73
C SER A 143 0.54 10.77 19.99
N GLY A 144 0.42 10.40 21.27
CA GLY A 144 0.07 9.05 21.69
C GLY A 144 1.07 7.95 21.30
N TYR A 145 2.30 8.32 20.89
CA TYR A 145 3.32 7.35 20.51
C TYR A 145 3.64 6.40 21.68
N SER A 146 3.71 5.12 21.40
CA SER A 146 4.39 4.14 22.25
C SER A 146 5.14 3.14 21.40
N ASP A 147 6.12 2.48 22.02
CA ASP A 147 6.95 1.45 21.43
C ASP A 147 7.02 0.21 22.35
N VAL A 148 7.71 -0.82 21.90
CA VAL A 148 8.10 -1.99 22.67
C VAL A 148 9.59 -2.24 22.45
N SER A 149 10.29 -2.62 23.52
CA SER A 149 11.69 -3.03 23.45
C SER A 149 11.77 -4.53 23.15
N LEU A 150 12.61 -4.91 22.17
CA LEU A 150 12.87 -6.29 21.75
C LEU A 150 14.38 -6.50 21.62
N THR A 151 14.88 -7.65 22.08
CA THR A 151 16.29 -8.01 21.93
C THR A 151 16.53 -8.70 20.58
N VAL A 152 17.18 -8.01 19.65
CA VAL A 152 17.49 -8.48 18.30
C VAL A 152 18.98 -8.81 18.24
N LYS A 153 19.32 -10.10 18.05
CA LYS A 153 20.71 -10.59 17.97
C LYS A 153 21.62 -10.20 19.15
N GLY A 154 21.03 -9.90 20.30
CA GLY A 154 21.73 -9.49 21.53
C GLY A 154 21.74 -7.98 21.78
N GLU A 155 21.29 -7.16 20.83
CA GLU A 155 21.13 -5.71 20.99
C GLU A 155 19.67 -5.37 21.32
N GLU A 156 19.45 -4.31 22.11
CA GLU A 156 18.11 -3.84 22.45
C GLU A 156 17.63 -2.81 21.42
N GLU A 157 16.56 -3.12 20.69
CA GLU A 157 15.93 -2.25 19.71
C GLU A 157 14.48 -1.92 20.12
N ARG A 158 14.01 -0.70 19.83
CA ARG A 158 12.64 -0.27 20.14
C ARG A 158 11.79 -0.10 18.88
N PHE A 159 10.62 -0.73 18.86
CA PHE A 159 9.72 -0.78 17.72
C PHE A 159 8.37 -0.11 18.04
N PRO A 160 7.83 0.76 17.17
CA PRO A 160 6.59 1.50 17.45
C PRO A 160 5.39 0.56 17.54
N THR A 161 4.57 0.71 18.58
CA THR A 161 3.33 -0.08 18.80
C THR A 161 2.06 0.69 18.45
N LYS A 162 2.06 2.01 18.65
CA LYS A 162 0.97 2.90 18.23
C LYS A 162 1.45 4.34 18.08
N GLY A 163 0.66 5.19 17.46
CA GLY A 163 0.89 6.63 17.42
C GLY A 163 0.03 7.35 16.38
N ASN A 164 -0.18 8.64 16.60
CA ASN A 164 -0.95 9.49 15.69
C ASN A 164 -0.11 10.71 15.27
N ALA A 165 0.20 10.80 13.98
CA ALA A 165 0.89 11.91 13.36
C ALA A 165 -0.07 12.68 12.44
N VAL A 166 -0.26 13.98 12.66
CA VAL A 166 -1.17 14.83 11.86
C VAL A 166 -0.39 15.97 11.23
N VAL A 167 -0.64 16.26 9.95
CA VAL A 167 -0.11 17.43 9.23
C VAL A 167 -1.27 18.32 8.77
N ILE A 168 -1.17 19.59 9.15
CA ILE A 168 -2.12 20.66 8.84
C ILE A 168 -1.34 21.75 8.10
N VAL A 169 -1.89 22.29 7.01
CA VAL A 169 -1.33 23.44 6.29
C VAL A 169 -2.47 24.42 6.01
N ASP A 170 -2.24 25.71 6.27
CA ASP A 170 -3.25 26.78 6.11
C ASP A 170 -4.57 26.49 6.87
N ASN A 171 -4.44 25.85 8.04
CA ASN A 171 -5.51 25.31 8.90
C ASN A 171 -6.34 24.13 8.32
N GLU A 172 -6.02 23.63 7.13
CA GLU A 172 -6.61 22.41 6.58
C GLU A 172 -5.79 21.17 6.93
N LYS A 173 -6.44 20.08 7.36
CA LYS A 173 -5.76 18.80 7.57
C LYS A 173 -5.43 18.20 6.21
N VAL A 174 -4.14 18.15 5.87
CA VAL A 174 -3.67 17.59 4.60
C VAL A 174 -3.31 16.11 4.74
N ALA A 175 -2.76 15.69 5.89
CA ALA A 175 -2.47 14.28 6.17
C ALA A 175 -2.67 13.90 7.64
N GLU A 176 -2.94 12.62 7.88
CA GLU A 176 -2.91 12.01 9.20
C GLU A 176 -2.55 10.52 9.09
N VAL A 177 -1.54 10.09 9.84
CA VAL A 177 -1.16 8.69 10.01
C VAL A 177 -1.56 8.27 11.42
N ASN A 178 -2.41 7.27 11.54
CA ASN A 178 -2.81 6.67 12.81
C ASN A 178 -2.45 5.18 12.78
N LEU A 179 -1.39 4.83 13.50
CA LEU A 179 -1.06 3.45 13.85
C LEU A 179 -1.84 3.13 15.12
N ASN A 180 -2.97 2.43 14.99
CA ASN A 180 -3.80 2.05 16.12
C ASN A 180 -3.13 0.95 16.95
N ASN A 181 -2.51 -0.01 16.26
CA ASN A 181 -1.80 -1.13 16.87
C ASN A 181 -0.79 -1.75 15.89
N ILE A 182 0.33 -2.23 16.41
CA ILE A 182 1.16 -3.25 15.78
C ILE A 182 1.57 -4.25 16.87
N THR A 183 1.61 -5.54 16.53
CA THR A 183 2.20 -6.57 17.39
C THR A 183 3.35 -7.24 16.66
N TYR A 184 4.36 -7.66 17.42
CA TYR A 184 5.59 -8.26 16.89
C TYR A 184 5.80 -9.66 17.45
N LYS A 185 6.43 -10.52 16.66
CA LYS A 185 7.02 -11.80 17.08
C LYS A 185 8.51 -11.79 16.71
N LEU A 186 9.35 -12.28 17.63
CA LEU A 186 10.77 -12.47 17.40
C LEU A 186 11.01 -13.94 17.02
N GLU A 187 11.59 -14.19 15.84
CA GLU A 187 11.90 -15.53 15.33
C GLU A 187 13.32 -15.53 14.76
N ASN A 188 14.20 -16.41 15.25
CA ASN A 188 15.59 -16.54 14.80
C ASN A 188 16.40 -15.23 14.70
N GLY A 189 16.13 -14.27 15.60
CA GLY A 189 16.80 -12.97 15.61
C GLY A 189 16.29 -11.99 14.55
N TYR A 190 15.07 -12.20 14.03
CA TYR A 190 14.34 -11.29 13.16
C TYR A 190 13.01 -10.90 13.81
N VAL A 191 12.64 -9.62 13.70
CA VAL A 191 11.37 -9.08 14.22
C VAL A 191 10.36 -9.04 13.08
N ARG A 192 9.19 -9.63 13.31
CA ARG A 192 8.11 -9.75 12.32
C ARG A 192 6.79 -9.19 12.87
N PRO A 193 6.09 -8.30 12.16
CA PRO A 193 4.72 -7.92 12.52
C PRO A 193 3.77 -9.12 12.42
N THR A 194 2.98 -9.35 13.47
CA THR A 194 1.89 -10.35 13.52
C THR A 194 0.51 -9.74 13.49
N ALA A 195 0.38 -8.46 13.83
CA ALA A 195 -0.82 -7.69 13.54
C ALA A 195 -0.41 -6.25 13.20
N VAL A 196 -1.18 -5.62 12.32
CA VAL A 196 -1.05 -4.21 11.93
C VAL A 196 -2.45 -3.63 11.82
N ASP A 197 -2.69 -2.48 12.43
CA ASP A 197 -3.86 -1.65 12.19
C ASP A 197 -3.41 -0.22 11.95
N LEU A 198 -3.35 0.14 10.67
CA LEU A 198 -2.81 1.41 10.19
C LEU A 198 -3.88 2.11 9.33
N LYS A 199 -4.19 3.36 9.69
CA LYS A 199 -5.06 4.25 8.91
C LYS A 199 -4.26 5.48 8.50
N ILE A 200 -4.22 5.77 7.20
CA ILE A 200 -3.58 6.96 6.63
C ILE A 200 -4.66 7.77 5.92
N TYR A 201 -4.83 9.03 6.30
CA TYR A 201 -5.62 10.01 5.57
C TYR A 201 -4.66 10.94 4.81
N THR A 202 -4.96 11.20 3.55
CA THR A 202 -4.22 12.12 2.65
C THR A 202 -5.24 12.82 1.76
N ASN A 203 -5.58 14.08 2.08
CA ASN A 203 -6.77 14.78 1.57
C ASN A 203 -6.94 14.65 0.02
N PRO A 204 -8.05 14.09 -0.51
CA PRO A 204 -9.29 13.65 0.18
C PRO A 204 -9.38 12.16 0.54
N PHE A 205 -8.32 11.38 0.30
CA PHE A 205 -8.31 9.92 0.41
C PHE A 205 -8.06 9.40 1.83
N THR A 206 -8.50 8.17 2.07
CA THR A 206 -8.18 7.37 3.25
C THR A 206 -7.71 5.98 2.81
N THR A 207 -6.49 5.64 3.18
CA THR A 207 -5.95 4.28 3.16
C THR A 207 -6.15 3.62 4.53
N ILE A 208 -6.52 2.35 4.55
CA ILE A 208 -6.48 1.48 5.73
C ILE A 208 -5.72 0.23 5.33
N LEU A 209 -4.74 -0.16 6.14
CA LEU A 209 -4.05 -1.44 6.07
C LEU A 209 -4.29 -2.17 7.39
N LYS A 210 -4.93 -3.33 7.31
CA LYS A 210 -4.99 -4.30 8.39
C LYS A 210 -4.22 -5.55 8.00
N VAL A 211 -3.34 -6.02 8.87
CA VAL A 211 -2.72 -7.34 8.77
C VAL A 211 -3.03 -8.09 10.05
N ASP A 212 -3.42 -9.35 9.94
CA ASP A 212 -3.67 -10.24 11.06
C ASP A 212 -3.06 -11.61 10.76
N VAL A 213 -2.20 -12.08 11.64
CA VAL A 213 -1.64 -13.43 11.66
C VAL A 213 -2.39 -14.20 12.74
N GLY A 214 -3.52 -14.79 12.34
CA GLY A 214 -4.46 -15.40 13.26
C GLY A 214 -3.91 -16.68 13.90
N SER A 215 -4.59 -17.16 14.93
CA SER A 215 -4.35 -18.50 15.46
C SER A 215 -4.82 -19.56 14.47
N GLY A 216 -3.91 -20.37 13.92
CA GLY A 216 -4.24 -21.47 12.99
C GLY A 216 -3.78 -21.25 11.56
N ASP A 217 -2.57 -20.72 11.39
CA ASP A 217 -1.81 -20.73 10.13
C ASP A 217 -2.39 -19.86 8.99
N GLU A 218 -3.35 -18.98 9.25
CA GLU A 218 -3.93 -18.06 8.27
C GLU A 218 -3.44 -16.62 8.44
N TYR A 219 -2.99 -16.03 7.33
CA TYR A 219 -2.52 -14.65 7.23
C TYR A 219 -3.52 -13.84 6.42
N VAL A 220 -4.11 -12.82 7.04
CA VAL A 220 -5.06 -11.93 6.39
C VAL A 220 -4.44 -10.55 6.24
N ALA A 221 -4.35 -10.05 5.02
CA ALA A 221 -4.02 -8.65 4.72
C ALA A 221 -5.23 -7.99 4.04
N ASP A 222 -5.81 -6.97 4.66
CA ASP A 222 -6.96 -6.21 4.15
C ASP A 222 -6.53 -4.76 3.94
N PHE A 223 -6.35 -4.39 2.67
CA PHE A 223 -6.05 -3.05 2.22
C PHE A 223 -7.32 -2.40 1.67
N SER A 224 -7.61 -1.17 2.06
CA SER A 224 -8.63 -0.34 1.40
C SER A 224 -8.11 1.07 1.15
N PHE A 225 -8.44 1.64 0.00
CA PHE A 225 -8.19 3.03 -0.37
C PHE A 225 -9.50 3.63 -0.87
N SER A 226 -9.93 4.74 -0.29
CA SER A 226 -11.24 5.33 -0.59
C SER A 226 -11.22 6.86 -0.52
N SER A 227 -12.16 7.53 -1.21
CA SER A 227 -12.48 8.94 -0.96
C SER A 227 -13.99 9.15 -0.81
N PRO A 228 -14.45 10.25 -0.18
CA PRO A 228 -15.88 10.57 -0.12
C PRO A 228 -16.53 10.80 -1.49
N GLU A 229 -15.75 11.18 -2.51
CA GLU A 229 -16.23 11.49 -3.87
C GLU A 229 -16.19 10.29 -4.83
N GLY A 230 -16.13 9.06 -4.28
CA GLY A 230 -15.95 7.82 -5.04
C GLY A 230 -14.50 7.31 -4.93
N CYS A 231 -14.05 6.53 -5.93
CA CYS A 231 -12.74 5.88 -5.92
C CYS A 231 -12.55 4.90 -4.75
N THR A 232 -13.24 3.76 -4.79
CA THR A 232 -13.07 2.70 -3.79
C THR A 232 -12.23 1.57 -4.35
N THR A 233 -11.02 1.39 -3.82
CA THR A 233 -10.17 0.22 -4.05
C THR A 233 -10.10 -0.62 -2.78
N ARG A 234 -10.24 -1.94 -2.87
CA ARG A 234 -9.97 -2.86 -1.76
C ARG A 234 -9.21 -4.07 -2.26
N VAL A 235 -8.22 -4.53 -1.50
CA VAL A 235 -7.50 -5.80 -1.76
C VAL A 235 -7.44 -6.57 -0.45
N LYS A 236 -8.16 -7.69 -0.37
CA LYS A 236 -8.08 -8.61 0.78
C LYS A 236 -7.34 -9.88 0.36
N ALA A 237 -6.08 -10.04 0.77
CA ALA A 237 -5.35 -11.30 0.66
C ALA A 237 -5.57 -12.19 1.90
N VAL A 238 -5.75 -13.48 1.67
CA VAL A 238 -5.78 -14.55 2.66
C VAL A 238 -4.79 -15.61 2.18
N ILE A 239 -3.73 -15.81 2.95
CA ILE A 239 -2.69 -16.80 2.69
C ILE A 239 -2.76 -17.82 3.81
N LYS A 240 -3.13 -19.05 3.47
CA LYS A 240 -3.11 -20.15 4.43
C LYS A 240 -1.78 -20.88 4.32
N LEU A 241 -1.13 -21.12 5.44
CA LEU A 241 0.12 -21.88 5.51
C LEU A 241 -0.11 -23.38 5.74
N THR A 242 0.94 -24.15 5.50
CA THR A 242 1.06 -25.57 5.84
C THR A 242 1.57 -25.80 7.27
N THR A 243 2.15 -24.77 7.89
CA THR A 243 2.68 -24.75 9.26
C THR A 243 2.77 -23.32 9.81
N SER A 244 2.65 -23.14 11.13
CA SER A 244 2.94 -21.87 11.82
C SER A 244 4.43 -21.62 12.03
N ASP A 245 5.25 -22.67 12.00
CA ASP A 245 6.70 -22.56 12.14
C ASP A 245 7.36 -22.42 10.77
N LEU A 246 7.54 -21.18 10.32
CA LEU A 246 8.24 -20.87 9.07
C LEU A 246 9.74 -21.25 9.08
N ASN A 247 10.27 -21.70 10.22
CA ASN A 247 11.65 -22.19 10.32
C ASN A 247 11.74 -23.71 10.08
N SER A 248 10.61 -24.43 10.03
CA SER A 248 10.57 -25.87 9.78
C SER A 248 10.50 -26.24 8.30
N VAL A 249 10.51 -25.26 7.40
CA VAL A 249 10.39 -25.41 5.94
C VAL A 249 11.64 -24.90 5.22
N ALA A 250 11.94 -25.45 4.05
CA ALA A 250 13.10 -25.07 3.26
C ALA A 250 12.89 -23.78 2.46
N SER A 251 11.64 -23.43 2.14
CA SER A 251 11.29 -22.17 1.46
C SER A 251 9.88 -21.68 1.81
N ILE A 252 9.59 -20.42 1.46
CA ILE A 252 8.27 -19.83 1.72
C ILE A 252 7.18 -20.45 0.84
N GLU A 253 7.52 -20.96 -0.34
CA GLU A 253 6.60 -21.69 -1.21
C GLU A 253 6.15 -23.02 -0.59
N GLU A 254 7.02 -23.71 0.16
CA GLU A 254 6.67 -24.93 0.92
C GLU A 254 5.73 -24.61 2.10
N ALA A 255 5.89 -23.42 2.68
CA ALA A 255 5.02 -22.93 3.75
C ALA A 255 3.59 -22.62 3.29
N ILE A 256 3.31 -22.40 2.02
CA ILE A 256 1.99 -21.91 1.57
C ILE A 256 1.10 -23.07 1.10
N ASP A 257 -0.05 -23.24 1.76
CA ASP A 257 -1.08 -24.21 1.38
C ASP A 257 -1.89 -23.66 0.19
N ASN A 258 -2.52 -22.50 0.37
CA ASN A 258 -3.27 -21.81 -0.67
C ASN A 258 -3.29 -20.29 -0.48
N ILE A 259 -3.59 -19.58 -1.57
CA ILE A 259 -3.78 -18.13 -1.60
C ILE A 259 -5.17 -17.83 -2.17
N ARG A 260 -5.90 -16.96 -1.49
CA ARG A 260 -7.15 -16.33 -1.96
C ARG A 260 -7.01 -14.83 -1.79
N ILE A 261 -7.10 -14.06 -2.86
CA ILE A 261 -7.18 -12.59 -2.76
C ILE A 261 -8.68 -12.19 -2.86
N VAL A 262 -9.01 -10.90 -2.85
CA VAL A 262 -10.25 -10.26 -3.32
C VAL A 262 -9.88 -8.83 -3.66
N ALA A 263 -9.67 -8.55 -4.95
CA ALA A 263 -9.55 -7.18 -5.46
C ALA A 263 -10.95 -6.61 -5.77
N VAL A 264 -11.19 -5.34 -5.42
CA VAL A 264 -12.39 -4.58 -5.74
C VAL A 264 -11.96 -3.19 -6.21
N GLN A 265 -12.52 -2.72 -7.31
CA GLN A 265 -12.43 -1.35 -7.79
C GLN A 265 -13.83 -0.86 -8.17
N ASN A 266 -14.38 0.02 -7.35
CA ASN A 266 -15.77 0.48 -7.39
C ASN A 266 -16.76 -0.71 -7.37
N ASP A 267 -17.49 -0.95 -8.47
CA ASP A 267 -18.48 -2.02 -8.63
C ASP A 267 -17.94 -3.31 -9.26
N LEU A 268 -16.68 -3.28 -9.72
CA LEU A 268 -15.97 -4.44 -10.27
C LEU A 268 -15.17 -5.14 -9.15
N GLN A 269 -15.27 -6.46 -9.10
CA GLN A 269 -14.58 -7.34 -8.17
C GLN A 269 -13.85 -8.43 -8.95
N VAL A 270 -12.72 -8.92 -8.43
CA VAL A 270 -11.96 -10.00 -9.06
C VAL A 270 -11.74 -11.20 -8.15
N VAL A 271 -11.80 -12.35 -8.85
CA VAL A 271 -11.72 -13.80 -8.62
C VAL A 271 -10.29 -14.40 -8.63
N ALA A 272 -9.88 -15.50 -7.97
CA ALA A 272 -8.46 -15.77 -7.64
C ALA A 272 -8.22 -16.67 -6.44
N HIS A 273 -8.29 -17.96 -6.67
CA HIS A 273 -7.73 -18.95 -5.77
C HIS A 273 -6.52 -19.62 -6.42
N ALA A 274 -5.46 -19.88 -5.65
CA ALA A 274 -4.30 -20.66 -6.08
C ALA A 274 -3.94 -21.75 -5.05
N ASP A 275 -3.86 -23.00 -5.48
CA ASP A 275 -3.33 -24.14 -4.71
C ASP A 275 -1.81 -24.20 -4.88
N VAL A 276 -1.10 -23.42 -4.05
CA VAL A 276 0.36 -23.28 -4.11
C VAL A 276 1.05 -24.58 -3.73
N LYS A 277 0.46 -25.35 -2.82
CA LYS A 277 0.97 -26.66 -2.40
C LYS A 277 0.91 -27.70 -3.50
N ALA A 278 -0.14 -27.71 -4.32
CA ALA A 278 -0.21 -28.56 -5.50
C ALA A 278 0.81 -28.14 -6.57
N ILE A 279 1.00 -26.83 -6.78
CA ILE A 279 2.03 -26.28 -7.68
C ILE A 279 3.43 -26.72 -7.22
N HIS A 280 3.76 -26.57 -5.94
CA HIS A 280 5.05 -26.99 -5.40
C HIS A 280 5.30 -28.50 -5.60
N LYS A 281 4.28 -29.35 -5.43
CA LYS A 281 4.39 -30.80 -5.64
C LYS A 281 4.78 -31.20 -7.07
N LEU A 282 4.65 -30.31 -8.06
CA LEU A 282 5.14 -30.55 -9.42
C LEU A 282 6.68 -30.53 -9.52
N GLY A 283 7.38 -29.98 -8.51
CA GLY A 283 8.85 -29.81 -8.52
C GLY A 283 9.36 -28.81 -9.55
N LYS A 284 8.46 -28.00 -10.14
CA LYS A 284 8.75 -26.97 -11.15
C LYS A 284 8.80 -25.59 -10.52
N LYS A 285 9.58 -24.68 -11.09
CA LYS A 285 9.48 -23.25 -10.77
C LYS A 285 8.21 -22.67 -11.39
N LEU A 286 7.69 -21.58 -10.81
CA LEU A 286 6.53 -20.85 -11.36
C LEU A 286 6.70 -20.45 -12.83
N SER A 287 7.94 -20.16 -13.28
CA SER A 287 8.26 -19.84 -14.67
C SER A 287 8.35 -21.04 -15.63
N GLU A 288 8.25 -22.26 -15.11
CA GLU A 288 8.36 -23.53 -15.84
C GLU A 288 7.00 -24.25 -15.95
N LEU A 289 5.94 -23.68 -15.37
CA LEU A 289 4.58 -24.18 -15.47
C LEU A 289 3.99 -23.97 -16.87
N THR A 290 3.26 -24.96 -17.37
CA THR A 290 2.46 -24.78 -18.59
C THR A 290 1.18 -23.99 -18.28
N ASN A 291 0.56 -23.41 -19.31
CA ASN A 291 -0.73 -22.75 -19.16
C ASN A 291 -1.84 -23.70 -18.66
N GLU A 292 -1.76 -24.99 -18.98
CA GLU A 292 -2.68 -26.01 -18.46
C GLU A 292 -2.46 -26.22 -16.95
N GLU A 293 -1.20 -26.28 -16.49
CA GLU A 293 -0.88 -26.38 -15.06
C GLU A 293 -1.33 -25.13 -14.29
N ILE A 294 -1.08 -23.94 -14.83
CA ILE A 294 -1.54 -22.67 -14.23
C ILE A 294 -3.08 -22.66 -14.13
N ASN A 295 -3.80 -22.95 -15.23
CA ASN A 295 -5.27 -22.99 -15.24
C ASN A 295 -5.86 -24.13 -14.40
N THR A 296 -5.07 -25.15 -14.03
CA THR A 296 -5.51 -26.26 -13.17
C THR A 296 -5.42 -25.87 -11.69
N TYR A 297 -4.33 -25.22 -11.28
CA TYR A 297 -4.06 -24.91 -9.88
C TYR A 297 -4.39 -23.47 -9.47
N ALA A 298 -4.60 -22.57 -10.43
CA ALA A 298 -5.07 -21.20 -10.21
C ALA A 298 -6.34 -20.90 -11.04
N LYS A 299 -7.35 -20.29 -10.42
CA LYS A 299 -8.64 -19.99 -11.06
C LYS A 299 -9.15 -18.59 -10.74
N ALA A 300 -9.10 -17.71 -11.74
CA ALA A 300 -9.50 -16.30 -11.67
C ALA A 300 -10.80 -16.01 -12.44
N GLU A 301 -11.60 -15.07 -11.95
CA GLU A 301 -12.96 -14.76 -12.44
C GLU A 301 -13.29 -13.27 -12.21
N VAL A 302 -13.90 -12.55 -13.15
CA VAL A 302 -14.26 -11.14 -12.95
C VAL A 302 -15.75 -11.04 -12.65
N PHE A 303 -16.11 -10.20 -11.69
CA PHE A 303 -17.46 -9.94 -11.23
C PHE A 303 -17.79 -8.44 -11.32
N LYS A 304 -19.07 -8.11 -11.56
CA LYS A 304 -19.61 -6.76 -11.46
C LYS A 304 -20.92 -6.81 -10.67
N ASN A 305 -21.05 -5.99 -9.62
CA ASN A 305 -22.21 -6.00 -8.71
C ASN A 305 -22.61 -7.41 -8.23
N GLY A 306 -21.63 -8.28 -7.97
CA GLY A 306 -21.83 -9.67 -7.53
C GLY A 306 -22.13 -10.68 -8.64
N ALA A 307 -22.39 -10.27 -9.88
CA ALA A 307 -22.57 -11.17 -11.02
C ALA A 307 -21.26 -11.41 -11.78
N LYS A 308 -20.98 -12.65 -12.15
CA LYS A 308 -19.79 -13.02 -12.94
C LYS A 308 -19.91 -12.47 -14.37
N ILE A 309 -18.87 -11.80 -14.84
CA ILE A 309 -18.78 -11.21 -16.18
C ILE A 309 -17.68 -11.82 -17.07
N ALA A 310 -16.65 -12.43 -16.49
CA ALA A 310 -15.62 -13.15 -17.23
C ALA A 310 -14.96 -14.27 -16.42
N ASP A 311 -14.41 -15.28 -17.08
CA ASP A 311 -13.32 -16.12 -16.58
C ASP A 311 -11.98 -15.50 -16.99
N VAL A 312 -10.91 -15.76 -16.24
CA VAL A 312 -9.54 -15.39 -16.59
C VAL A 312 -8.73 -16.67 -16.79
N LYS A 313 -8.06 -16.82 -17.93
CA LYS A 313 -7.24 -18.01 -18.26
C LYS A 313 -5.96 -17.65 -18.98
N HIS A 314 -4.92 -18.46 -18.80
CA HIS A 314 -3.71 -18.43 -19.60
C HIS A 314 -3.89 -19.26 -20.87
N GLU A 315 -3.55 -18.72 -22.03
CA GLU A 315 -3.53 -19.45 -23.31
C GLU A 315 -2.21 -19.20 -24.05
N PHE A 316 -1.77 -20.14 -24.89
CA PHE A 316 -0.56 -20.00 -25.68
C PHE A 316 -0.88 -19.39 -27.04
N GLU A 317 -0.15 -18.35 -27.44
CA GLU A 317 -0.18 -17.83 -28.80
C GLU A 317 0.82 -18.55 -29.72
N ARG A 318 0.75 -18.26 -31.03
CA ARG A 318 1.50 -18.97 -32.09
C ARG A 318 3.04 -18.90 -31.95
N ASN A 319 3.54 -18.09 -31.03
CA ASN A 319 4.94 -17.89 -30.67
C ASN A 319 5.33 -18.58 -29.34
N ASN A 320 4.46 -19.44 -28.77
CA ASN A 320 4.57 -20.01 -27.42
C ASN A 320 4.62 -18.97 -26.29
N GLU A 321 4.12 -17.76 -26.51
CA GLU A 321 3.92 -16.76 -25.46
C GLU A 321 2.67 -17.11 -24.66
N SER A 322 2.79 -17.11 -23.32
CA SER A 322 1.65 -17.22 -22.41
C SER A 322 0.99 -15.86 -22.32
N VAL A 323 -0.30 -15.78 -22.67
CA VAL A 323 -1.11 -14.56 -22.68
C VAL A 323 -2.34 -14.79 -21.80
N VAL A 324 -2.72 -13.75 -21.05
CA VAL A 324 -3.87 -13.82 -20.15
C VAL A 324 -5.12 -13.34 -20.89
N TYR A 325 -6.16 -14.15 -20.93
CA TYR A 325 -7.42 -13.85 -21.59
C TYR A 325 -8.56 -13.68 -20.59
N PHE A 326 -9.37 -12.63 -20.80
CA PHE A 326 -10.74 -12.59 -20.32
C PHE A 326 -11.63 -13.36 -21.28
N ILE A 327 -12.39 -14.34 -20.76
CA ILE A 327 -13.35 -15.14 -21.51
C ILE A 327 -14.76 -14.77 -21.03
N PHE A 328 -15.58 -14.22 -21.92
CA PHE A 328 -16.90 -13.70 -21.61
C PHE A 328 -18.01 -14.75 -21.77
N SER A 329 -19.23 -14.40 -21.35
CA SER A 329 -20.41 -15.29 -21.37
C SER A 329 -20.82 -15.79 -22.75
N ASP A 330 -20.44 -15.09 -23.83
CA ASP A 330 -20.64 -15.49 -25.23
C ASP A 330 -19.51 -16.37 -25.79
N GLY A 331 -18.48 -16.67 -24.99
CA GLY A 331 -17.27 -17.37 -25.40
C GLY A 331 -16.26 -16.50 -26.15
N SER A 332 -16.51 -15.20 -26.33
CA SER A 332 -15.52 -14.27 -26.87
C SER A 332 -14.35 -14.12 -25.91
N LYS A 333 -13.15 -13.93 -26.45
CA LYS A 333 -11.91 -13.77 -25.70
C LYS A 333 -11.26 -12.44 -26.03
N VAL A 334 -10.80 -11.72 -25.01
CA VAL A 334 -10.05 -10.46 -25.14
C VAL A 334 -8.79 -10.57 -24.29
N LYS A 335 -7.66 -10.08 -24.79
CA LYS A 335 -6.40 -10.10 -24.03
C LYS A 335 -6.51 -9.18 -22.82
N ALA A 336 -6.08 -9.61 -21.64
CA ALA A 336 -6.08 -8.77 -20.45
C ALA A 336 -5.17 -7.55 -20.64
N GLU A 337 -4.10 -7.73 -21.40
CA GLU A 337 -3.14 -6.73 -21.86
C GLU A 337 -3.83 -5.52 -22.54
N GLU A 338 -4.95 -5.70 -23.25
CA GLU A 338 -5.70 -4.59 -23.87
C GLU A 338 -6.25 -3.56 -22.86
N TYR A 339 -6.31 -3.93 -21.57
CA TYR A 339 -6.78 -3.07 -20.48
C TYR A 339 -5.64 -2.55 -19.59
N ILE A 340 -4.42 -3.13 -19.68
CA ILE A 340 -3.30 -2.87 -18.75
C ILE A 340 -1.95 -2.55 -19.40
N THR A 341 -1.77 -2.68 -20.72
CA THR A 341 -0.46 -2.50 -21.38
C THR A 341 0.13 -1.10 -21.15
N ASP A 342 -0.72 -0.07 -21.02
CA ASP A 342 -0.30 1.30 -20.79
C ASP A 342 -0.22 1.72 -19.31
N PHE A 343 -0.35 0.77 -18.37
CA PHE A 343 -0.36 1.03 -16.93
C PHE A 343 0.90 1.75 -16.43
N GLU A 344 2.10 1.18 -16.66
CA GLU A 344 3.36 1.77 -16.18
C GLU A 344 3.53 3.19 -16.72
N LYS A 345 3.22 3.40 -18.00
CA LYS A 345 3.25 4.72 -18.64
C LYS A 345 2.25 5.68 -18.02
N LYS A 346 0.97 5.30 -17.90
CA LYS A 346 -0.09 6.17 -17.33
C LYS A 346 0.21 6.56 -15.89
N VAL A 347 0.66 5.62 -15.06
CA VAL A 347 1.07 5.89 -13.66
C VAL A 347 2.26 6.86 -13.64
N THR A 348 3.27 6.64 -14.49
CA THR A 348 4.42 7.55 -14.62
C THR A 348 4.00 8.95 -15.07
N ASP A 349 3.13 9.05 -16.09
CA ASP A 349 2.61 10.32 -16.62
C ASP A 349 1.78 11.10 -15.58
N ILE A 350 1.03 10.40 -14.72
CA ILE A 350 0.26 11.00 -13.60
C ILE A 350 1.20 11.57 -12.54
N PHE A 351 2.19 10.79 -12.09
CA PHE A 351 3.07 11.17 -10.98
C PHE A 351 4.36 11.90 -11.43
N LYS A 352 4.53 12.19 -12.73
CA LYS A 352 5.75 12.76 -13.34
C LYS A 352 6.39 13.94 -12.60
N ARG A 353 5.58 14.79 -11.96
CA ARG A 353 6.09 15.95 -11.19
C ARG A 353 7.00 15.51 -10.03
N PHE A 354 6.77 14.34 -9.45
CA PHE A 354 7.61 13.80 -8.38
C PHE A 354 8.89 13.12 -8.90
N PHE A 355 9.01 12.86 -10.20
CA PHE A 355 10.19 12.22 -10.81
C PHE A 355 11.10 13.22 -11.53
N ASN A 356 10.56 14.31 -12.07
CA ASN A 356 11.32 15.25 -12.92
C ASN A 356 12.00 16.39 -12.14
N ASN A 357 11.91 16.44 -10.81
CA ASN A 357 12.52 17.51 -10.00
C ASN A 357 14.07 17.52 -9.99
N SER A 358 14.73 16.58 -10.67
CA SER A 358 16.19 16.49 -10.74
C SER A 358 16.85 17.21 -11.94
N GLU A 359 16.09 17.93 -12.78
CA GLU A 359 16.59 18.52 -14.05
C GLU A 359 16.16 19.99 -14.35
N GLU A 360 15.73 20.80 -13.38
CA GLU A 360 15.50 22.27 -13.55
C GLU A 360 16.46 23.16 -12.73
#